data_AF-A0A356B160-F1
#
_entry.id   AF-A0A356B160-F1
#
_cell.length_a   1.000
_cell.length_b   1.000
_cell.length_c   1.000
_cell.angle_alpha   90.00
_cell.angle_beta   90.00
_cell.angle_gamma   90.00
#
_symmetry.space_group_name_H-M   'P 1'
#
loop_
_entity.id
_entity.type
_entity.pdbx_description
1 polymer ?
#
loop_
_entity_poly.entity_id
_entity_poly.type
_entity_poly.pdbx_seq_one_letter_code
_entity_poly.pdbx_strand_id
1 'polypeptide(L)'
;MMNEQGPVMDQKVVALLYEKKSQAIEILKISRSINDSLKTDEVNLEEVTSCLEQKSKFIKTINELDKQLKGLNDGSSIPAVIELLNEMKRVFMNINELDQVNKSLLSGKTEEYKKELIRLQNIKTSKNAYCKKYRSIEGVFIDQST
;
A
#
# COMPACT_ATOMS: atom_id res chain seq x y z
N MET A 1 55.46 -9.53 -0.36
CA MET A 1 54.08 -10.04 -0.43
C MET A 1 53.16 -8.85 -0.26
N MET A 2 52.69 -8.28 -1.36
CA MET A 2 51.73 -7.16 -1.32
C MET A 2 50.33 -7.76 -1.33
N ASN A 3 49.57 -7.54 -0.26
CA ASN A 3 48.14 -7.83 -0.24
C ASN A 3 47.43 -6.72 -1.01
N GLU A 4 47.14 -6.97 -2.28
CA GLU A 4 46.21 -6.18 -3.08
C GLU A 4 44.78 -6.41 -2.53
N GLN A 5 44.36 -5.55 -1.60
CA GLN A 5 42.95 -5.41 -1.22
C GLN A 5 42.41 -4.07 -1.74
N GLY A 6 42.01 -4.08 -3.01
CA GLY A 6 41.20 -3.06 -3.71
C GLY A 6 41.09 -3.54 -5.16
N PRO A 7 39.89 -3.71 -5.79
CA PRO A 7 38.70 -2.85 -5.81
C PRO A 7 37.36 -3.66 -5.69
N VAL A 8 37.36 -4.78 -4.97
CA VAL A 8 36.21 -5.70 -4.90
C VAL A 8 35.05 -5.14 -4.07
N MET A 9 35.33 -4.26 -3.10
CA MET A 9 34.32 -3.71 -2.20
C MET A 9 33.37 -2.73 -2.90
N ASP A 10 33.89 -1.89 -3.80
CA ASP A 10 33.10 -0.92 -4.55
C ASP A 10 32.09 -1.58 -5.51
N GLN A 11 32.47 -2.69 -6.16
CA GLN A 11 31.55 -3.42 -7.04
C GLN A 11 30.39 -4.06 -6.27
N LYS A 12 30.67 -4.58 -5.07
CA LYS A 12 29.64 -5.20 -4.22
C LYS A 12 28.65 -4.16 -3.68
N VAL A 13 29.13 -3.00 -3.23
CA VAL A 13 28.28 -1.89 -2.77
C VAL A 13 27.39 -1.40 -3.91
N VAL A 14 27.96 -1.20 -5.10
CA VAL A 14 27.20 -0.78 -6.29
C VAL A 14 26.13 -1.80 -6.64
N ALA A 15 26.44 -3.11 -6.65
CA ALA A 15 25.47 -4.16 -6.93
C ALA A 15 24.30 -4.16 -5.94
N LEU A 16 24.59 -4.04 -4.63
CA LEU A 16 23.56 -3.98 -3.59
C LEU A 16 22.66 -2.74 -3.72
N LEU A 17 23.22 -1.59 -4.10
CA LEU A 17 22.45 -0.38 -4.35
C LEU A 17 21.55 -0.50 -5.59
N TYR A 18 22.04 -1.13 -6.67
CA TYR A 18 21.22 -1.41 -7.85
C TYR A 18 20.07 -2.36 -7.53
N GLU A 19 20.35 -3.41 -6.76
CA GLU A 19 19.31 -4.32 -6.29
C GLU A 19 18.28 -3.56 -5.44
N LYS A 20 18.72 -2.76 -4.47
CA LYS A 20 17.83 -1.95 -3.62
C LYS A 20 16.98 -0.99 -4.45
N LYS A 21 17.55 -0.35 -5.47
CA LYS A 21 16.80 0.50 -6.42
C LYS A 21 15.73 -0.31 -7.16
N SER A 22 16.08 -1.50 -7.65
CA SER A 22 15.15 -2.38 -8.34
C SER A 22 13.95 -2.73 -7.45
N GLN A 23 14.21 -3.13 -6.20
CA GLN A 23 13.15 -3.40 -5.22
C GLN A 23 12.27 -2.17 -4.95
N ALA A 24 12.87 -0.98 -4.85
CA ALA A 24 12.12 0.27 -4.67
C ALA A 24 11.22 0.59 -5.87
N ILE A 25 11.65 0.30 -7.10
CA ILE A 25 10.82 0.47 -8.30
C ILE A 25 9.61 -0.46 -8.27
N GLU A 26 9.79 -1.72 -7.84
CA GLU A 26 8.66 -2.65 -7.69
C GLU A 26 7.66 -2.17 -6.62
N ILE A 27 8.15 -1.63 -5.49
CA ILE A 27 7.27 -1.00 -4.48
C ILE A 27 6.49 0.18 -5.09
N LEU A 28 7.14 1.00 -5.92
CA LEU A 28 6.48 2.13 -6.58
C LEU A 28 5.36 1.66 -7.53
N LYS A 29 5.60 0.61 -8.32
CA LYS A 29 4.57 0.01 -9.19
C LYS A 29 3.38 -0.48 -8.38
N ILE A 30 3.64 -1.17 -7.26
CA ILE A 30 2.58 -1.66 -6.37
C ILE A 30 1.81 -0.48 -5.75
N SER A 31 2.49 0.56 -5.27
CA SER A 31 1.82 1.75 -4.72
C SER A 31 0.92 2.44 -5.75
N ARG A 32 1.28 2.43 -7.04
CA ARG A 32 0.42 2.91 -8.14
C ARG A 32 -0.77 2.00 -8.37
N SER A 33 -0.56 0.68 -8.43
CA SER A 33 -1.66 -0.29 -8.56
C SER A 33 -2.70 -0.12 -7.45
N ILE A 34 -2.24 -0.01 -6.20
CA ILE A 34 -3.13 0.27 -5.06
C ILE A 34 -3.86 1.61 -5.25
N ASN A 35 -3.15 2.65 -5.70
CA ASN A 35 -3.77 3.96 -5.94
C ASN A 35 -4.88 3.90 -6.97
N ASP A 36 -4.66 3.16 -8.07
CA ASP A 36 -5.63 3.00 -9.15
C ASP A 36 -6.84 2.19 -8.67
N SER A 37 -6.65 1.10 -7.94
CA SER A 37 -7.73 0.33 -7.31
C SER A 37 -8.52 1.12 -6.25
N LEU A 38 -7.92 2.14 -5.63
CA LEU A 38 -8.59 2.99 -4.64
C LEU A 38 -9.35 4.16 -5.25
N LYS A 39 -9.05 4.52 -6.51
CA LYS A 39 -9.76 5.57 -7.25
C LYS A 39 -11.08 5.08 -7.84
N THR A 40 -11.27 3.77 -7.97
CA THR A 40 -12.54 3.19 -8.43
C THR A 40 -13.60 3.30 -7.35
N ASP A 41 -14.88 3.33 -7.74
CA ASP A 41 -15.99 3.37 -6.78
C ASP A 41 -16.05 2.08 -5.95
N GLU A 42 -15.99 0.93 -6.64
CA GLU A 42 -15.86 -0.39 -6.04
C GLU A 42 -14.39 -0.74 -5.86
N VAL A 43 -13.94 -0.79 -4.60
CA VAL A 43 -12.57 -1.18 -4.27
C VAL A 43 -12.46 -2.70 -4.20
N ASN A 44 -11.60 -3.28 -5.01
CA ASN A 44 -11.22 -4.68 -4.89
C ASN A 44 -10.27 -4.86 -3.70
N LEU A 45 -10.82 -5.16 -2.52
CA LEU A 45 -10.04 -5.33 -1.30
C LEU A 45 -9.06 -6.51 -1.37
N GLU A 46 -9.40 -7.57 -2.11
CA GLU A 46 -8.54 -8.75 -2.25
C GLU A 46 -7.28 -8.40 -3.04
N GLU A 47 -7.42 -7.67 -4.15
CA GLU A 47 -6.30 -7.17 -4.94
C GLU A 47 -5.43 -6.20 -4.13
N VAL A 48 -6.05 -5.23 -3.43
CA VAL A 48 -5.32 -4.28 -2.57
C VAL A 48 -4.56 -5.02 -1.47
N THR A 49 -5.14 -6.07 -0.87
CA THR A 49 -4.51 -6.87 0.18
C THR A 49 -3.32 -7.65 -0.37
N SER A 50 -3.48 -8.31 -1.52
CA SER A 50 -2.41 -9.02 -2.22
C SER A 50 -1.24 -8.08 -2.58
N CYS A 51 -1.55 -6.89 -3.09
CA CYS A 51 -0.57 -5.85 -3.37
C CYS A 51 0.19 -5.43 -2.09
N LEU A 52 -0.50 -5.21 -0.97
CA LEU A 52 0.15 -4.84 0.30
C LEU A 52 1.06 -5.95 0.83
N GLU A 53 0.67 -7.21 0.71
CA GLU A 53 1.51 -8.35 1.08
C GLU A 53 2.78 -8.42 0.22
N GLN A 54 2.66 -8.24 -1.10
CA GLN A 54 3.81 -8.17 -2.00
C GLN A 54 4.73 -6.99 -1.65
N LYS A 55 4.17 -5.81 -1.40
CA LYS A 55 4.93 -4.63 -0.96
C LYS A 55 5.69 -4.90 0.33
N SER A 56 5.09 -5.61 1.30
CA SER A 56 5.75 -6.00 2.54
C SER A 56 6.97 -6.89 2.31
N LYS A 57 6.89 -7.84 1.35
CA LYS A 57 8.02 -8.70 0.98
C LYS A 57 9.18 -7.86 0.43
N PHE A 58 8.91 -6.92 -0.48
CA PHE A 58 9.95 -6.04 -1.02
C PHE A 58 10.59 -5.14 0.03
N ILE A 59 9.81 -4.59 0.96
CA ILE A 59 10.33 -3.80 2.09
C ILE A 59 11.26 -4.64 2.97
N LYS A 60 10.93 -5.91 3.24
CA LYS A 60 11.80 -6.82 3.99
C LYS A 60 13.14 -7.04 3.26
N THR A 61 13.10 -7.25 1.95
CA THR A 61 14.32 -7.37 1.13
C THR A 61 15.18 -6.12 1.19
N ILE A 62 14.58 -4.93 1.04
CA ILE A 62 15.31 -3.65 1.16
C ILE A 62 15.96 -3.50 2.53
N ASN A 63 15.25 -3.85 3.61
CA ASN A 63 15.80 -3.78 4.96
C ASN A 63 16.98 -4.72 5.16
N GLU A 64 16.99 -5.88 4.50
CA GLU A 64 18.12 -6.81 4.54
C GLU A 64 19.31 -6.28 3.73
N LEU A 65 19.06 -5.72 2.54
CA LEU A 65 20.09 -5.02 1.75
C LEU A 65 20.72 -3.86 2.54
N ASP A 66 19.93 -3.13 3.33
CA ASP A 66 20.42 -2.05 4.19
C ASP A 66 21.34 -2.53 5.31
N LYS A 67 21.09 -3.71 5.87
CA LYS A 67 22.02 -4.32 6.84
C LYS A 67 23.33 -4.71 6.17
N GLN A 68 23.26 -5.28 4.97
CA GLN A 68 24.45 -5.66 4.21
C GLN A 68 25.30 -4.44 3.82
N LEU A 69 24.65 -3.36 3.38
CA LEU A 69 25.32 -2.10 3.04
C LEU A 69 26.00 -1.44 4.24
N LYS A 70 25.36 -1.46 5.43
CA LYS A 70 25.98 -0.93 6.66
C LYS A 70 27.29 -1.63 7.03
N GLY A 71 27.45 -2.90 6.69
CA GLY A 71 28.67 -3.67 6.93
C GLY A 71 29.79 -3.45 5.91
N LEU A 72 29.53 -2.69 4.84
CA LEU A 72 30.43 -2.50 3.69
C LEU A 72 30.75 -1.02 3.41
N ASN A 73 30.33 -0.11 4.30
CA ASN A 73 30.36 1.32 4.01
C ASN A 73 31.63 1.99 4.51
N ASP A 74 32.69 1.90 3.73
CA ASP A 74 33.93 2.67 3.82
C ASP A 74 33.90 3.81 2.80
N GLY A 75 32.93 4.72 2.96
CA GLY A 75 33.02 6.11 2.50
C GLY A 75 33.36 6.36 1.04
N SER A 76 33.04 5.45 0.11
CA SER A 76 33.43 5.61 -1.29
C SER A 76 32.57 6.69 -1.97
N SER A 77 33.19 7.87 -2.12
CA SER A 77 32.62 9.04 -2.81
C SER A 77 32.74 8.86 -4.33
N ILE A 78 32.10 7.82 -4.86
CA ILE A 78 32.09 7.52 -6.29
C ILE A 78 30.91 8.29 -6.92
N PRO A 79 31.13 9.10 -7.97
CA PRO A 79 30.06 9.85 -8.63
C PRO A 79 28.85 8.99 -9.04
N ALA A 80 29.09 7.78 -9.54
CA ALA A 80 28.02 6.84 -9.91
C ALA A 80 27.16 6.37 -8.71
N VAL A 81 27.77 6.20 -7.53
CA VAL A 81 27.05 5.86 -6.29
C VAL A 81 26.18 7.04 -5.86
N ILE A 82 26.70 8.27 -5.95
CA ILE A 82 25.96 9.49 -5.62
C ILE A 82 24.74 9.65 -6.54
N GLU A 83 24.91 9.45 -7.84
CA GLU A 83 23.82 9.50 -8.81
C GLU A 83 22.74 8.46 -8.51
N LEU A 84 23.14 7.21 -8.25
CA LEU A 84 22.23 6.12 -7.91
C LEU A 84 21.44 6.41 -6.62
N LEU A 85 22.09 6.94 -5.59
CA LEU A 85 21.44 7.34 -4.34
C LEU A 85 20.43 8.48 -4.57
N ASN A 86 20.75 9.45 -5.43
CA ASN A 86 19.83 10.54 -5.78
C ASN A 86 18.59 10.04 -6.53
N GLU A 87 18.77 9.08 -7.44
CA GLU A 87 17.64 8.42 -8.11
C GLU A 87 16.77 7.63 -7.13
N MET A 88 17.38 6.84 -6.25
CA MET A 88 16.65 6.11 -5.22
C MET A 88 15.88 7.06 -4.30
N LYS A 89 16.48 8.19 -3.90
CA LYS A 89 15.80 9.21 -3.10
C LYS A 89 14.54 9.72 -3.79
N ARG A 90 14.59 9.98 -5.10
CA ARG A 90 13.42 10.36 -5.90
C ARG A 90 12.35 9.28 -5.91
N VAL A 91 12.74 8.01 -6.07
CA VAL A 91 11.79 6.88 -6.02
C VAL A 91 11.10 6.79 -4.65
N PHE A 92 11.85 6.91 -3.55
CA PHE A 92 11.26 6.87 -2.20
C PHE A 92 10.35 8.06 -1.91
N MET A 93 10.67 9.26 -2.41
CA MET A 93 9.77 10.41 -2.31
C MET A 93 8.44 10.13 -3.02
N ASN A 94 8.48 9.63 -4.25
CA ASN A 94 7.27 9.29 -5.00
C ASN A 94 6.43 8.19 -4.31
N ILE A 95 7.08 7.18 -3.73
CA ILE A 95 6.39 6.14 -2.94
C ILE A 95 5.68 6.78 -1.75
N ASN A 96 6.35 7.66 -1.01
CA ASN A 96 5.78 8.31 0.16
C ASN A 96 4.59 9.21 -0.21
N GLU A 97 4.69 9.98 -1.29
CA GLU A 97 3.59 10.80 -1.81
C GLU A 97 2.38 9.93 -2.18
N LEU A 98 2.59 8.84 -2.93
CA LEU A 98 1.51 7.91 -3.27
C LEU A 98 0.89 7.26 -2.03
N ASP A 99 1.69 6.91 -1.03
CA ASP A 99 1.18 6.31 0.20
C ASP A 99 0.34 7.30 1.02
N GLN A 100 0.68 8.60 1.00
CA GLN A 100 -0.15 9.64 1.60
C GLN A 100 -1.49 9.81 0.86
N VAL A 101 -1.46 9.79 -0.48
CA VAL A 101 -2.69 9.84 -1.29
C VAL A 101 -3.56 8.60 -1.02
N ASN A 102 -2.97 7.40 -1.02
CA ASN A 102 -3.68 6.15 -0.75
C ASN A 102 -4.35 6.14 0.63
N LYS A 103 -3.67 6.64 1.66
CA LYS A 103 -4.24 6.78 3.01
C LYS A 103 -5.44 7.74 3.01
N SER A 104 -5.33 8.87 2.34
CA SER A 104 -6.42 9.85 2.24
C SER A 104 -7.64 9.27 1.51
N LEU A 105 -7.44 8.57 0.39
CA LEU A 105 -8.50 7.89 -0.35
C LEU A 105 -9.21 6.83 0.50
N LEU A 106 -8.45 5.97 1.18
CA LEU A 106 -8.99 4.96 2.09
C LEU A 106 -9.81 5.58 3.22
N SER A 107 -9.32 6.66 3.82
CA SER A 107 -10.03 7.38 4.88
C SER A 107 -11.36 7.94 4.38
N GLY A 108 -11.35 8.59 3.20
CA GLY A 108 -12.56 9.12 2.56
C GLY A 108 -13.62 8.04 2.31
N LYS A 109 -13.23 6.94 1.66
CA LYS A 109 -14.13 5.80 1.41
C LYS A 109 -14.65 5.17 2.70
N THR A 110 -13.82 5.05 3.72
CA THR A 110 -14.23 4.53 5.03
C THR A 110 -15.34 5.38 5.64
N GLU A 111 -15.24 6.70 5.51
CA GLU A 111 -16.24 7.63 6.02
C GLU A 111 -17.56 7.57 5.22
N GLU A 112 -17.47 7.41 3.90
CA GLU A 112 -18.65 7.19 3.03
C GLU A 112 -19.39 5.90 3.43
N TYR A 113 -18.68 4.78 3.61
CA TYR A 113 -19.29 3.53 4.03
C TYR A 113 -19.92 3.62 5.42
N LYS A 114 -19.32 4.33 6.36
CA LYS A 114 -19.92 4.58 7.69
C LYS A 114 -21.25 5.33 7.57
N LYS A 115 -21.30 6.39 6.75
CA LYS A 115 -22.54 7.16 6.53
C LYS A 115 -23.63 6.27 5.92
N GLU A 116 -23.29 5.44 4.95
CA GLU A 116 -24.27 4.54 4.33
C GLU A 116 -24.76 3.46 5.31
N LEU A 117 -23.89 2.91 6.16
CA LEU A 117 -24.30 1.99 7.22
C LEU A 117 -25.32 2.61 8.17
N ILE A 118 -25.09 3.86 8.60
CA ILE A 118 -26.05 4.61 9.44
C ILE A 118 -27.37 4.81 8.69
N ARG A 119 -27.33 5.18 7.40
CA ARG A 119 -28.53 5.34 6.56
C ARG A 119 -29.34 4.05 6.48
N LEU A 120 -28.69 2.92 6.20
CA LEU A 120 -29.33 1.60 6.13
C LEU A 120 -29.92 1.18 7.48
N GLN A 121 -29.23 1.46 8.58
CA GLN A 121 -29.73 1.18 9.93
C GLN A 121 -30.99 1.99 10.25
N ASN A 122 -31.05 3.26 9.85
CA ASN A 122 -32.23 4.10 9.99
C ASN A 122 -33.40 3.59 9.14
N ILE A 123 -33.15 3.20 7.89
CA ILE A 123 -34.17 2.60 7.00
C ILE A 123 -34.72 1.31 7.63
N LYS A 124 -33.85 0.42 8.11
CA LYS A 124 -34.24 -0.82 8.79
C LYS A 124 -35.11 -0.54 10.02
N THR A 125 -34.76 0.46 10.82
CA THR A 125 -35.51 0.85 12.02
C THR A 125 -36.88 1.40 11.66
N SER A 126 -36.97 2.30 10.68
CA SER A 126 -38.23 2.86 10.18
C SER A 126 -39.14 1.79 9.57
N LYS A 127 -38.59 0.86 8.78
CA LYS A 127 -39.32 -0.30 8.25
C LYS A 127 -39.90 -1.15 9.39
N ASN A 128 -39.10 -1.45 10.41
CA ASN A 128 -39.58 -2.21 11.56
C ASN A 128 -40.68 -1.48 12.34
N ALA A 129 -40.56 -0.16 12.52
CA ALA A 129 -41.58 0.65 13.17
C ALA A 129 -42.89 0.68 12.38
N TYR A 130 -42.81 0.84 11.05
CA TYR A 130 -43.95 0.75 10.15
C TYR A 130 -44.62 -0.62 10.26
N CYS A 131 -43.87 -1.72 10.11
CA CYS A 131 -44.41 -3.07 10.24
C CYS A 131 -45.08 -3.31 11.60
N LYS A 132 -44.51 -2.82 12.72
CA LYS A 132 -45.13 -2.93 14.04
C LYS A 132 -46.46 -2.16 14.13
N LYS A 133 -46.52 -0.95 13.58
CA LYS A 133 -47.70 -0.07 13.64
C LYS A 133 -48.87 -0.59 12.81
N TYR A 134 -48.58 -1.16 11.64
CA TYR A 134 -49.63 -1.56 10.68
C TYR A 134 -49.91 -3.07 10.66
N ARG A 135 -49.13 -3.91 11.35
CA ARG A 135 -49.39 -5.35 11.52
C ARG A 135 -50.76 -5.70 12.10
N SER A 136 -51.37 -4.79 12.87
CA SER A 136 -52.66 -5.02 13.53
C SER A 136 -53.85 -4.34 12.84
N ILE A 137 -53.61 -3.52 11.81
CA ILE A 137 -54.64 -2.67 11.20
C ILE A 137 -55.12 -3.23 9.86
N GLU A 138 -54.28 -4.00 9.17
CA GLU A 138 -54.63 -4.63 7.90
C GLU A 138 -54.56 -6.14 8.04
N GLY A 139 -55.67 -6.83 7.76
CA GLY A 139 -55.69 -8.26 7.47
C GLY A 139 -54.98 -8.61 6.15
N VAL A 140 -53.86 -7.95 5.86
CA VAL A 140 -53.00 -8.20 4.71
C VAL A 140 -51.93 -9.18 5.14
N PHE A 141 -52.12 -10.43 4.74
CA PHE A 141 -51.10 -11.47 4.80
C PHE A 141 -49.94 -11.06 3.89
N ILE A 142 -48.85 -10.60 4.46
CA ILE A 142 -47.57 -10.57 3.74
C ILE A 142 -47.02 -12.00 3.83
N ASP A 143 -47.18 -12.74 2.74
CA ASP A 143 -46.50 -14.03 2.57
C ASP A 143 -44.99 -13.79 2.65
N GLN A 144 -44.34 -14.45 3.61
CA GLN A 144 -42.89 -14.34 3.81
C GLN A 144 -42.10 -15.39 3.01
N SER A 145 -42.74 -16.07 2.05
CA SER A 145 -42.07 -17.05 1.19
C SER A 145 -41.65 -16.45 -0.16
N THR A 146 -40.51 -15.76 -0.19
CA THR A 146 -39.64 -15.71 -1.39
C THR A 146 -38.22 -15.29 -1.02
#